data_AF-A0AAN9EYC2-F1
#
_entry.id   AF-A0AAN9EYC2-F1
#
_cell.length_a   1.000
_cell.length_b   1.000
_cell.length_c   1.000
_cell.angle_alpha   90.00
_cell.angle_beta   90.00
_cell.angle_gamma   90.00
#
_symmetry.space_group_name_H-M   'P 1'
#
loop_
_entity.id
_entity.type
_entity.pdbx_description
1 polymer ?
#
loop_
_entity_poly.entity_id
_entity_poly.type
_entity_poly.pdbx_seq_one_letter_code
_entity_poly.pdbx_strand_id
1 'polypeptide(L)'
;MPLSAEVQDSTERGYKFLLMQVDEVNGRDVICTVKNSSTLAGSLFTLHASQVHIDLPTLSEKDKEVISTWGAKNKIDFLSLSYTRHAEDVRQAREFLSKLGDLNQTQIFAKIENVESLATVKRRSLSEEASAGTHVCASPTAKANTLLAV
;
A
#
# COMPACT_ATOMS: atom_id res chain seq x y z
N MET A 1 13.55 -20.83 1.87
CA MET A 1 14.54 -19.75 1.69
C MET A 1 14.56 -18.92 2.97
N PRO A 2 15.70 -18.35 3.40
CA PRO A 2 15.70 -17.46 4.55
C PRO A 2 14.85 -16.21 4.27
N LEU A 3 14.23 -15.66 5.31
CA LEU A 3 13.48 -14.42 5.20
C LEU A 3 14.41 -13.27 4.84
N SER A 4 14.00 -12.44 3.89
CA SER A 4 14.77 -11.28 3.45
C SER A 4 13.96 -10.00 3.62
N ALA A 5 14.66 -8.95 4.00
CA ALA A 5 14.10 -7.62 4.14
C ALA A 5 14.91 -6.61 3.32
N GLU A 6 14.24 -5.62 2.78
CA GLU A 6 14.84 -4.52 2.03
C GLU A 6 14.42 -3.20 2.69
N VAL A 7 15.40 -2.39 3.07
CA VAL A 7 15.17 -1.01 3.51
C VAL A 7 15.40 -0.09 2.32
N GLN A 8 14.40 0.71 1.97
CA GLN A 8 14.49 1.70 0.91
C GLN A 8 14.60 3.11 1.52
N ASP A 9 15.58 3.85 1.02
CA ASP A 9 15.78 5.26 1.32
C ASP A 9 15.54 6.08 0.05
N SER A 10 14.46 6.86 0.09
CA SER A 10 13.99 7.71 -1.00
C SER A 10 14.31 9.16 -0.66
N THR A 11 15.56 9.56 -0.85
CA THR A 11 15.98 10.97 -0.68
C THR A 11 15.97 11.70 -2.02
N GLU A 12 16.07 13.02 -1.99
CA GLU A 12 16.28 13.85 -3.20
C GLU A 12 17.53 13.46 -4.00
N ARG A 13 18.49 12.75 -3.37
CA ARG A 13 19.74 12.29 -4.00
C ARG A 13 19.58 10.95 -4.73
N GLY A 14 18.36 10.42 -4.85
CA GLY A 14 18.04 9.18 -5.53
C GLY A 14 17.64 8.05 -4.59
N TYR A 15 17.31 6.91 -5.21
CA TYR A 15 16.86 5.70 -4.52
C TYR A 15 18.05 4.84 -4.09
N LYS A 16 18.12 4.53 -2.80
CA LYS A 16 19.10 3.60 -2.24
C LYS A 16 18.39 2.50 -1.48
N PHE A 17 18.97 1.30 -1.46
CA PHE A 17 18.41 0.18 -0.74
C PHE A 17 19.47 -0.60 0.05
N LEU A 18 19.07 -1.15 1.19
CA LEU A 18 19.85 -2.05 2.02
C LEU A 18 19.14 -3.40 2.09
N LEU A 19 19.78 -4.43 1.57
CA LEU A 19 19.36 -5.82 1.60
C LEU A 19 19.81 -6.47 2.90
N MET A 20 18.89 -7.17 3.54
CA MET A 20 19.09 -7.83 4.81
C MET A 20 18.53 -9.24 4.75
N GLN A 21 19.20 -10.18 5.39
CA GLN A 21 18.67 -11.50 5.69
C GLN A 21 18.33 -11.55 7.17
N VAL A 22 17.14 -12.03 7.51
CA VAL A 22 16.72 -12.24 8.89
C VAL A 22 17.41 -13.50 9.41
N ASP A 23 18.12 -13.37 10.53
CA ASP A 23 18.79 -14.48 11.19
C ASP A 23 17.99 -14.97 12.41
N GLU A 24 17.43 -14.05 13.20
CA GLU A 24 16.65 -14.36 14.41
C GLU A 24 15.59 -13.29 14.71
N VAL A 25 14.49 -13.69 15.37
CA VAL A 25 13.47 -12.78 15.91
C VAL A 25 13.43 -12.93 17.44
N ASN A 26 13.80 -11.88 18.15
CA ASN A 26 13.89 -11.83 19.61
C ASN A 26 12.85 -10.86 20.17
N GLY A 27 11.62 -11.33 20.34
CA GLY A 27 10.52 -10.53 20.84
C GLY A 27 10.16 -9.39 19.88
N ARG A 28 10.62 -8.17 20.18
CA ARG A 28 10.40 -6.97 19.34
C ARG A 28 11.59 -6.67 18.42
N ASP A 29 12.71 -7.35 18.60
CA ASP A 29 13.91 -7.10 17.81
C ASP A 29 14.06 -8.16 16.72
N VAL A 30 14.45 -7.74 15.52
CA VAL A 30 14.74 -8.63 14.40
C VAL A 30 16.22 -8.50 14.07
N ILE A 31 16.97 -9.57 14.32
CA ILE A 31 18.41 -9.61 14.07
C ILE A 31 18.62 -9.97 12.60
N CYS A 32 19.33 -9.11 11.89
CA CYS A 32 19.59 -9.27 10.46
C CYS A 32 21.06 -9.15 10.10
N THR A 33 21.49 -9.95 9.12
CA THR A 33 22.77 -9.77 8.43
C THR A 33 22.58 -8.95 7.17
N VAL A 34 23.29 -7.84 7.08
CA VAL A 34 23.36 -6.99 5.88
C VAL A 34 24.06 -7.72 4.73
N LYS A 35 23.47 -7.66 3.52
CA LYS A 35 23.94 -8.37 2.33
C LYS A 35 24.53 -7.46 1.25
N ASN A 36 24.45 -6.14 1.41
CA ASN A 36 25.11 -5.18 0.53
C ASN A 36 25.56 -3.93 1.30
N SER A 37 26.52 -3.19 0.74
CA SER A 37 26.88 -1.87 1.26
C SER A 37 25.93 -0.82 0.71
N SER A 38 25.35 -0.01 1.61
CA SER A 38 24.49 1.12 1.26
C SER A 38 24.56 2.19 2.35
N THR A 39 24.38 3.45 1.96
CA THR A 39 24.34 4.59 2.90
C THR A 39 22.95 5.17 2.89
N LEU A 40 22.23 4.99 3.99
CA LEU A 40 20.93 5.59 4.23
C LEU A 40 21.14 6.98 4.86
N ALA A 41 20.52 8.00 4.27
CA ALA A 41 20.65 9.40 4.66
C ALA A 41 19.33 10.03 5.12
N GLY A 42 18.19 9.41 4.79
CA GLY A 42 16.89 9.81 5.31
C GLY A 42 16.70 9.55 6.81
N SER A 43 15.59 10.04 7.36
CA SER A 43 15.15 9.74 8.73
C SER A 43 14.00 8.73 8.78
N LEU A 44 13.30 8.54 7.65
CA LEU A 44 12.23 7.58 7.48
C LEU A 44 12.56 6.68 6.30
N PHE A 45 12.45 5.37 6.51
CA PHE A 45 12.73 4.37 5.50
C PHE A 45 11.53 3.46 5.31
N THR A 46 11.32 3.00 4.09
CA THR A 46 10.32 1.98 3.80
C THR A 46 10.96 0.61 3.94
N LEU A 47 10.35 -0.27 4.73
CA LEU A 47 10.81 -1.66 4.88
C LEU A 47 9.89 -2.59 4.09
N HIS A 48 10.47 -3.38 3.20
CA HIS A 48 9.78 -4.46 2.51
C HIS A 48 10.28 -5.82 3.02
N ALA A 49 9.42 -6.59 3.67
CA ALA A 49 9.71 -7.97 4.06
C ALA A 49 9.14 -8.93 3.02
N SER A 50 10.01 -9.76 2.43
CA SER A 50 9.60 -10.74 1.44
C SER A 50 9.11 -12.03 2.12
N GLN A 51 8.05 -12.63 1.55
CA GLN A 51 7.51 -13.92 1.99
C GLN A 51 7.00 -13.96 3.44
N VAL A 52 6.70 -12.79 4.02
CA VAL A 52 6.07 -12.67 5.34
C VAL A 52 4.61 -12.27 5.16
N HIS A 53 3.72 -12.95 5.88
CA HIS A 53 2.36 -12.46 6.05
C HIS A 53 2.36 -11.42 7.18
N ILE A 54 1.92 -10.21 6.85
CA ILE A 54 1.84 -9.09 7.79
C ILE A 54 0.36 -8.90 8.15
N ASP A 55 0.03 -9.12 9.41
CA ASP A 55 -1.32 -8.97 9.94
C ASP A 55 -1.57 -7.51 10.37
N LEU A 56 -1.64 -6.62 9.38
CA LEU A 56 -2.07 -5.24 9.55
C LEU A 56 -3.50 -5.04 9.03
N PRO A 57 -4.26 -4.11 9.61
CA PRO A 57 -5.56 -3.72 9.06
C PRO A 57 -5.39 -3.12 7.67
N THR A 58 -6.41 -3.28 6.83
CA THR A 58 -6.43 -2.73 5.46
C THR A 58 -6.27 -1.21 5.42
N LEU A 59 -6.93 -0.51 6.34
CA LEU A 59 -6.81 0.93 6.53
C LEU A 59 -6.27 1.17 7.94
N SER A 60 -5.16 1.90 8.03
CA SER A 60 -4.66 2.38 9.31
C SER A 60 -5.59 3.46 9.88
N GLU A 61 -5.44 3.76 11.17
CA GLU A 61 -6.19 4.87 11.78
C GLU A 61 -5.87 6.21 11.12
N LYS A 62 -4.63 6.38 10.61
CA LYS A 62 -4.25 7.60 9.88
C LYS A 62 -4.95 7.69 8.52
N ASP A 63 -5.07 6.57 7.82
CA ASP A 63 -5.78 6.53 6.53
C ASP A 63 -7.25 6.90 6.73
N LYS A 64 -7.90 6.31 7.73
CA LYS A 64 -9.28 6.63 8.10
C LYS A 64 -9.46 8.11 8.45
N GLU A 65 -8.54 8.69 9.22
CA GLU A 65 -8.53 10.11 9.57
C GLU A 65 -8.43 11.00 8.32
N VAL A 66 -7.47 10.72 7.43
CA VAL A 66 -7.25 11.50 6.20
C VAL A 66 -8.44 11.38 5.25
N ILE A 67 -8.98 10.17 5.06
CA ILE A 67 -10.17 9.95 4.24
C ILE A 67 -11.36 10.73 4.83
N SER A 68 -11.57 10.71 6.15
CA SER A 68 -12.72 11.37 6.78
C SER A 68 -12.62 12.89 6.80
N THR A 69 -11.42 13.44 7.02
CA THR A 69 -11.21 14.88 7.21
C THR A 69 -10.90 15.61 5.90
N TRP A 70 -10.13 14.99 5.02
CA TRP A 70 -9.71 15.56 3.75
C TRP A 70 -10.44 14.90 2.58
N GLY A 71 -10.49 13.57 2.52
CA GLY A 71 -11.11 12.83 1.42
C GLY A 71 -12.59 13.19 1.22
N ALA A 72 -13.38 13.19 2.31
CA ALA A 72 -14.81 13.51 2.27
C ALA A 72 -15.06 14.97 1.87
N LYS A 73 -14.27 15.91 2.42
CA LYS A 73 -14.36 17.35 2.07
C LYS A 73 -14.08 17.60 0.59
N ASN A 74 -13.13 16.88 0.02
CA ASN A 74 -12.71 17.03 -1.37
C ASN A 74 -13.47 16.12 -2.34
N LYS A 75 -14.42 15.29 -1.86
CA LYS A 75 -15.22 14.37 -2.67
C LYS A 75 -14.37 13.52 -3.61
N ILE A 76 -13.42 12.77 -3.04
CA ILE A 76 -12.47 11.97 -3.81
C ILE A 76 -13.18 11.04 -4.81
N ASP A 77 -12.72 11.07 -6.05
CA ASP A 77 -13.25 10.22 -7.12
C ASP A 77 -12.63 8.82 -7.05
N PHE A 78 -11.37 8.74 -6.62
CA PHE A 78 -10.58 7.51 -6.58
C PHE A 78 -9.86 7.37 -5.24
N LEU A 79 -9.84 6.14 -4.71
CA LEU A 79 -9.00 5.71 -3.60
C LEU A 79 -7.99 4.69 -4.13
N SER A 80 -6.69 4.98 -4.04
CA SER A 80 -5.62 4.01 -4.29
C SER A 80 -5.31 3.30 -2.99
N LEU A 81 -5.63 2.01 -2.90
CA LEU A 81 -5.54 1.21 -1.68
C LEU A 81 -4.25 0.40 -1.67
N SER A 82 -3.28 0.82 -0.85
CA SER A 82 -2.01 0.11 -0.68
C SER A 82 -2.17 -1.25 -0.01
N TYR A 83 -1.23 -2.15 -0.30
CA TYR A 83 -1.09 -3.48 0.31
C TYR A 83 -2.38 -4.32 0.30
N THR A 84 -3.21 -4.18 -0.73
CA THR A 84 -4.43 -4.99 -0.85
C THR A 84 -4.03 -6.45 -1.03
N ARG A 85 -4.43 -7.35 -0.12
CA ARG A 85 -4.09 -8.80 -0.12
C ARG A 85 -5.24 -9.63 -0.71
N HIS A 86 -6.46 -9.27 -0.33
CA HIS A 86 -7.69 -10.02 -0.62
C HIS A 86 -8.82 -9.13 -1.11
N ALA A 87 -9.80 -9.74 -1.78
CA ALA A 87 -11.07 -9.10 -2.13
C ALA A 87 -11.74 -8.41 -0.92
N GLU A 88 -11.58 -8.99 0.26
CA GLU A 88 -12.16 -8.46 1.49
C GLU A 88 -11.57 -7.12 1.92
N ASP A 89 -10.31 -6.84 1.63
CA ASP A 89 -9.69 -5.54 1.89
C ASP A 89 -10.44 -4.43 1.12
N VAL A 90 -10.81 -4.70 -0.14
CA VAL A 90 -11.58 -3.76 -0.97
C VAL A 90 -12.99 -3.57 -0.41
N ARG A 91 -13.63 -4.64 0.08
CA ARG A 91 -14.96 -4.56 0.71
C ARG A 91 -14.94 -3.77 2.00
N GLN A 92 -13.93 -3.95 2.86
CA GLN A 92 -13.77 -3.16 4.07
C GLN A 92 -13.55 -1.67 3.76
N ALA A 93 -12.72 -1.35 2.77
CA ALA A 93 -12.53 0.02 2.31
C ALA A 93 -13.83 0.62 1.75
N ARG A 94 -14.59 -0.14 0.95
CA ARG A 94 -15.92 0.26 0.45
C ARG A 94 -16.89 0.52 1.60
N GLU A 95 -16.96 -0.37 2.57
CA GLU A 95 -17.84 -0.22 3.73
C GLU A 95 -17.49 1.05 4.51
N PHE A 96 -16.20 1.31 4.73
CA PHE A 96 -15.74 2.53 5.37
C PHE A 96 -16.14 3.79 4.60
N LEU A 97 -15.90 3.84 3.29
CA LEU A 97 -16.28 4.97 2.44
C LEU A 97 -17.80 5.20 2.42
N SER A 98 -18.59 4.12 2.43
CA SER A 98 -20.06 4.22 2.42
C SER A 98 -20.64 4.94 3.64
N LYS A 99 -19.89 4.95 4.76
CA LYS A 99 -20.25 5.65 6.00
C LYS A 99 -19.95 7.16 5.94
N LEU A 100 -19.24 7.62 4.91
CA LEU A 100 -18.74 9.01 4.77
C LEU A 100 -19.53 9.83 3.74
N GLY A 101 -20.84 9.62 3.66
CA GLY A 101 -21.76 10.39 2.83
C GLY A 101 -21.52 10.19 1.33
N ASP A 102 -21.14 11.27 0.64
CA ASP A 102 -20.89 11.29 -0.81
C ASP A 102 -19.63 10.51 -1.23
N LEU A 103 -19.04 9.62 -0.43
CA LEU A 103 -17.89 8.79 -0.86
C LEU A 103 -18.30 7.39 -1.30
N ASN A 104 -19.59 7.05 -1.26
CA ASN A 104 -20.05 5.73 -1.67
C ASN A 104 -19.73 5.39 -3.14
N GLN A 105 -19.68 6.40 -4.03
CA GLN A 105 -19.36 6.22 -5.44
C GLN A 105 -17.85 6.28 -5.77
N THR A 106 -16.99 6.55 -4.79
CA THR A 106 -15.53 6.61 -4.99
C THR A 106 -15.04 5.26 -5.53
N GLN A 107 -14.29 5.25 -6.64
CA GLN A 107 -13.72 4.02 -7.18
C GLN A 107 -12.48 3.60 -6.38
N ILE A 108 -12.30 2.30 -6.16
CA ILE A 108 -11.15 1.75 -5.43
C ILE A 108 -10.21 1.06 -6.42
N PHE A 109 -8.95 1.49 -6.42
CA PHE A 109 -7.85 0.81 -7.11
C PHE A 109 -7.04 0.01 -6.10
N ALA A 110 -7.11 -1.32 -6.20
CA ALA A 110 -6.32 -2.22 -5.39
C ALA A 110 -4.86 -2.26 -5.88
N LYS A 111 -3.91 -1.81 -5.07
CA LYS A 111 -2.49 -1.90 -5.39
C LYS A 111 -1.95 -3.29 -5.06
N ILE A 112 -1.32 -3.92 -6.06
CA ILE A 112 -0.73 -5.26 -5.95
C ILE A 112 0.75 -5.13 -5.59
N GLU A 113 1.06 -5.20 -4.30
CA GLU A 113 2.39 -4.90 -3.76
C GLU A 113 3.06 -6.08 -3.04
N ASN A 114 2.38 -7.23 -2.95
CA ASN A 114 2.91 -8.40 -2.27
C ASN A 114 2.57 -9.71 -3.02
N VAL A 115 3.21 -10.80 -2.61
CA VAL A 115 3.05 -12.11 -3.28
C VAL A 115 1.65 -12.69 -3.06
N GLU A 116 1.05 -12.41 -1.90
CA GLU A 116 -0.29 -12.87 -1.54
C GLU A 116 -1.35 -12.27 -2.49
N SER A 117 -1.26 -10.97 -2.74
CA SER A 117 -2.17 -10.26 -3.65
C SER A 117 -2.01 -10.71 -5.11
N LEU A 118 -0.78 -10.99 -5.55
CA LEU A 118 -0.53 -11.62 -6.85
C LEU A 118 -1.23 -12.97 -6.98
N ALA A 119 -1.22 -13.81 -5.94
CA ALA A 119 -1.91 -15.09 -5.95
C ALA A 119 -3.44 -14.92 -6.00
N THR A 120 -3.99 -13.92 -5.32
CA THR A 120 -5.42 -13.63 -5.29
C THR A 120 -5.93 -13.07 -6.62
N VAL A 121 -5.16 -12.20 -7.29
CA VAL A 121 -5.47 -11.72 -8.65
C VAL A 121 -5.48 -12.87 -9.66
N LYS A 122 -4.53 -13.82 -9.56
CA LYS A 122 -4.52 -15.01 -10.42
C LYS A 122 -5.80 -15.85 -10.28
N ARG A 123 -6.43 -15.86 -9.10
CA ARG A 123 -7.72 -16.52 -8.84
C ARG A 123 -8.95 -15.65 -9.21
N ARG A 124 -8.75 -14.48 -9.84
CA ARG A 124 -9.76 -13.50 -10.29
C ARG A 124 -10.65 -12.85 -9.22
N SER A 125 -10.59 -13.30 -7.97
CA SER A 125 -11.38 -12.73 -6.87
C SER A 125 -11.13 -11.22 -6.58
N LEU A 126 -9.90 -10.71 -6.78
CA LEU A 126 -9.60 -9.28 -6.60
C LEU A 126 -10.06 -8.40 -7.76
N SER A 127 -9.99 -8.93 -8.99
CA SER A 127 -10.36 -8.19 -10.20
C SER A 127 -11.87 -7.99 -10.34
N GLU A 128 -12.68 -8.76 -9.62
CA GLU A 128 -14.14 -8.63 -9.60
C GLU A 128 -14.62 -7.52 -8.65
N GLU A 129 -13.83 -7.18 -7.63
CA GLU A 129 -14.22 -6.21 -6.58
C GLU A 129 -13.59 -4.82 -6.76
N ALA A 130 -12.40 -4.75 -7.38
CA ALA A 130 -11.71 -3.49 -7.64
C ALA A 130 -11.90 -3.03 -9.09
N SER A 131 -11.85 -1.72 -9.31
CA SER A 131 -11.68 -1.22 -10.68
C SER A 131 -10.30 -1.67 -11.19
N ALA A 132 -10.25 -2.40 -12.29
CA ALA A 132 -8.99 -2.81 -12.90
C ALA A 132 -8.23 -1.57 -13.40
N GLY A 133 -7.04 -1.28 -12.85
CA GLY A 133 -6.27 -0.10 -13.22
C GLY A 133 -4.77 -0.32 -13.15
N THR A 134 -4.15 -0.63 -14.30
CA THR A 134 -2.74 -0.32 -14.55
C THR A 134 -2.73 0.96 -15.37
N HIS A 135 -2.60 2.13 -14.74
CA HIS A 135 -2.50 3.38 -15.52
C HIS A 135 -1.45 4.35 -14.98
N VAL A 136 -0.51 4.63 -15.89
CA VAL A 136 0.40 5.77 -15.90
C VAL A 136 -0.42 7.06 -16.06
N CYS A 137 -0.08 8.06 -15.26
CA CYS A 137 -0.70 9.38 -15.23
C CYS A 137 -0.45 10.15 -16.54
N ALA A 138 -1.52 10.53 -17.26
CA ALA A 138 -1.57 11.72 -18.15
C ALA A 138 -2.98 11.97 -18.74
N SER A 139 -3.59 13.13 -18.46
CA SER A 139 -4.13 14.09 -19.47
C SER A 139 -5.00 15.20 -18.83
N PRO A 140 -5.13 16.39 -19.45
CA PRO A 140 -5.48 17.65 -18.76
C PRO A 140 -6.88 18.23 -19.06
N THR A 141 -7.90 17.44 -19.46
CA THR A 141 -9.15 18.03 -20.02
C THR A 141 -10.50 17.49 -19.51
N ALA A 142 -10.58 16.78 -18.39
CA ALA A 142 -11.85 16.50 -17.71
C ALA A 142 -11.78 17.03 -16.26
N LYS A 143 -12.94 17.23 -15.58
CA LYS A 143 -13.02 17.60 -14.15
C LYS A 143 -11.86 16.96 -13.40
N ALA A 144 -11.07 17.73 -12.65
CA ALA A 144 -9.87 17.22 -11.99
C ALA A 144 -10.26 16.02 -11.12
N ASN A 145 -9.94 14.82 -11.61
CA ASN A 145 -10.19 13.58 -10.91
C ASN A 145 -9.35 13.59 -9.63
N THR A 146 -10.00 13.58 -8.48
CA THR A 146 -9.31 13.67 -7.18
C THR A 146 -8.99 12.26 -6.69
N LEU A 147 -7.70 11.91 -6.72
CA LEU A 147 -7.18 10.65 -6.21
C LEU A 147 -6.60 10.85 -4.80
N LEU A 148 -7.02 10.01 -3.86
CA LEU A 148 -6.36 9.87 -2.57
C LEU A 148 -5.63 8.52 -2.53
N ALA A 149 -4.33 8.53 -2.24
CA ALA A 149 -3.56 7.32 -2.01
C ALA A 149 -3.40 7.13 -0.50
N VAL A 150 -3.72 5.92 -0.05
CA VAL A 150 -3.54 5.44 1.33
C VAL A 150 -2.70 4.18 1.31
#